data_AF-A0A970VN53-F1
#
_entry.id   AF-A0A970VN53-F1
#
_cell.length_a   1.000
_cell.length_b   1.000
_cell.length_c   1.000
_cell.angle_alpha   90.00
_cell.angle_beta   90.00
_cell.angle_gamma   90.00
#
_symmetry.space_group_name_H-M   'P 1'
#
loop_
_entity.id
_entity.type
_entity.pdbx_description
1 polymer ?
#
loop_
_entity_poly.entity_id
_entity_poly.type
_entity_poly.pdbx_seq_one_letter_code
_entity_poly.pdbx_strand_id
1 'polypeptide(L)'
;MKHNYFEENHIRDAIEDCLPEVSDMPSLCYSVMREIKGEGKVKKKISLGLVLAIVLILITVSALAAITMNAHYESLIEVESGNGVISGWSVEDKLALIDLMLDTGIELDEDQLTQLRSGALTKREQGKLATKIIASYYPPRTNDFTTVDILAKEYGRYDTWPLELKAWHSSLREKYGYSELYGGSSMAVLPGDGDLSEEEAIQHGHNCLTEIVGLEYSYIDTLYLSISFEESSIDGSRSWLLNYYEKDDIEFQDVIAYVYFSNDGKHNQCGLGKEIGERVSEEFEDLLTNHRDTFLTVEGLAAFAQDLAPRINEALDNDENVKNWPKRFAKIPYAYPAIGSIPQDEAIQMATEAACQYLGFTKQQLLENYQMSLSYRVYAETGDEYRLCFYISEKENSEALSRFREGEFPFCVIIRMNAFTGEVFDMQESNNRSINQLGE
;
A
#
# COMPACT_ATOMS: atom_id res chain seq x y z
N MET A 1 72.01 -4.02 1.58
CA MET A 1 72.72 -5.17 1.00
C MET A 1 74.05 -5.40 1.72
N LYS A 2 74.04 -6.31 2.69
CA LYS A 2 75.19 -7.11 3.13
C LYS A 2 74.61 -8.51 3.35
N HIS A 3 74.83 -9.40 2.40
CA HIS A 3 74.42 -10.79 2.49
C HIS A 3 75.15 -11.44 3.67
N ASN A 4 74.41 -12.09 4.58
CA ASN A 4 74.95 -13.00 5.58
C ASN A 4 75.43 -14.27 4.86
N TYR A 5 76.56 -14.17 4.15
CA TYR A 5 77.23 -15.30 3.49
C TYR A 5 77.82 -16.31 4.50
N PHE A 6 77.80 -15.98 5.80
CA PHE A 6 78.40 -16.80 6.87
C PHE A 6 77.43 -17.83 7.47
N GLU A 7 76.11 -17.60 7.49
CA GLU A 7 75.14 -18.56 8.07
C GLU A 7 74.76 -19.70 7.11
N GLU A 8 74.81 -19.47 5.79
CA GLU A 8 74.48 -20.51 4.79
C GLU A 8 75.50 -21.66 4.75
N ASN A 9 76.78 -21.39 5.04
CA ASN A 9 77.81 -22.43 5.02
C ASN A 9 77.69 -23.38 6.22
N HIS A 10 77.46 -22.89 7.44
CA HIS A 10 77.44 -23.77 8.63
C HIS A 10 76.30 -24.79 8.65
N ILE A 11 75.14 -24.45 8.08
CA ILE A 11 74.00 -25.37 7.98
C ILE A 11 74.22 -26.37 6.84
N ARG A 12 74.82 -25.92 5.73
CA ARG A 12 75.18 -26.79 4.60
C ARG A 12 76.26 -27.78 4.98
N ASP A 13 77.31 -27.31 5.64
CA ASP A 13 78.44 -28.11 6.12
C ASP A 13 77.97 -29.15 7.17
N ALA A 14 77.01 -28.79 8.05
CA ALA A 14 76.45 -29.72 9.02
C ALA A 14 75.56 -30.82 8.39
N ILE A 15 74.89 -30.53 7.27
CA ILE A 15 74.10 -31.51 6.51
C ILE A 15 75.04 -32.45 5.74
N GLU A 16 76.12 -31.92 5.16
CA GLU A 16 77.16 -32.70 4.47
C GLU A 16 77.92 -33.65 5.43
N ASP A 17 78.25 -33.20 6.64
CA ASP A 17 78.97 -34.02 7.63
C ASP A 17 78.10 -35.10 8.30
N CYS A 18 76.81 -34.83 8.52
CA CYS A 18 75.92 -35.76 9.23
C CYS A 18 75.13 -36.72 8.32
N LEU A 19 74.92 -36.36 7.05
CA LEU A 19 74.06 -37.08 6.11
C LEU A 19 74.62 -37.03 4.67
N PRO A 20 75.78 -37.66 4.40
CA PRO A 20 76.46 -37.55 3.11
C PRO A 20 75.64 -38.07 1.91
N GLU A 21 74.69 -38.99 2.14
CA GLU A 21 73.78 -39.50 1.11
C GLU A 21 72.72 -38.46 0.65
N VAL A 22 72.50 -37.39 1.42
CA VAL A 22 71.56 -36.31 1.08
C VAL A 22 72.21 -35.28 0.15
N SER A 23 73.55 -35.17 0.15
CA SER A 23 74.30 -34.24 -0.69
C SER A 23 74.26 -34.59 -2.18
N ASP A 24 73.99 -35.87 -2.51
CA ASP A 24 73.82 -36.35 -3.89
C ASP A 24 72.39 -36.19 -4.42
N MET A 25 71.48 -35.58 -3.66
CA MET A 25 70.07 -35.34 -4.05
C MET A 25 69.67 -33.84 -3.97
N PRO A 26 69.89 -33.05 -5.04
CA PRO A 26 69.66 -31.61 -5.04
C PRO A 26 68.22 -31.19 -4.71
N SER A 27 67.23 -32.01 -5.07
CA SER A 27 65.81 -31.73 -4.84
C SER A 27 65.41 -31.85 -3.36
N LEU A 28 66.03 -32.76 -2.63
CA LEU A 28 65.76 -32.97 -1.21
C LEU A 28 66.40 -31.85 -0.37
N CYS A 29 67.63 -31.46 -0.70
CA CYS A 29 68.31 -30.32 -0.08
C CYS A 29 67.53 -29.00 -0.27
N TYR A 30 66.92 -28.80 -1.45
CA TYR A 30 66.06 -27.64 -1.72
C TYR A 30 64.76 -27.66 -0.89
N SER A 31 64.17 -28.84 -0.67
CA SER A 31 62.94 -28.98 0.11
C SER A 31 63.14 -28.69 1.61
N VAL A 32 64.25 -29.16 2.18
CA VAL A 32 64.62 -28.92 3.59
C VAL A 32 64.95 -27.44 3.81
N MET A 33 65.68 -26.82 2.89
CA MET A 33 65.97 -25.38 2.93
C MET A 33 64.71 -24.51 2.86
N ARG A 34 63.71 -24.92 2.06
CA ARG A 34 62.44 -24.19 1.93
C ARG A 34 61.57 -24.29 3.20
N GLU A 35 61.60 -25.44 3.88
CA GLU A 35 60.89 -25.65 5.15
C GLU A 35 61.53 -24.84 6.29
N ILE A 36 62.87 -24.82 6.37
CA ILE A 36 63.64 -24.06 7.36
C ILE A 36 63.49 -22.54 7.15
N LYS A 37 63.34 -22.08 5.90
CA LYS A 37 63.08 -20.67 5.57
C LYS A 37 61.65 -20.20 5.85
N GLY A 38 60.75 -21.09 6.30
CA GLY A 38 59.39 -20.72 6.70
C GLY A 38 58.50 -20.21 5.54
N GLU A 39 58.84 -20.53 4.28
CA GLU A 39 58.14 -20.03 3.09
C GLU A 39 56.88 -20.86 2.73
N GLY A 40 56.42 -21.72 3.62
CA GLY A 40 55.13 -22.40 3.49
C GLY A 40 53.98 -21.41 3.71
N LYS A 41 53.27 -21.03 2.65
CA LYS A 41 51.97 -20.32 2.76
C LYS A 41 51.00 -21.13 3.62
N VAL A 42 50.89 -20.81 4.91
CA VAL A 42 49.84 -21.34 5.78
C VAL A 42 48.49 -20.75 5.37
N LYS A 43 47.58 -21.59 4.86
CA LYS A 43 46.14 -21.29 4.87
C LYS A 43 45.74 -21.07 6.33
N LYS A 44 45.54 -19.82 6.76
CA LYS A 44 45.03 -19.50 8.10
C LYS A 44 43.63 -20.09 8.21
N LYS A 45 43.51 -21.24 8.88
CA LYS A 45 42.23 -21.76 9.35
C LYS A 45 41.75 -20.79 10.42
N ILE A 46 40.72 -20.00 10.10
CA ILE A 46 40.05 -19.16 11.08
C ILE A 46 39.61 -20.09 12.21
N SER A 47 40.10 -19.86 13.42
CA SER A 47 39.74 -20.73 14.55
C SER A 47 38.25 -20.55 14.82
N LEU A 48 37.55 -21.64 15.15
CA LEU A 48 36.13 -21.61 15.52
C LEU A 48 35.88 -20.58 16.65
N GLY A 49 36.86 -20.37 17.54
CA GLY A 49 36.82 -19.34 18.56
C GLY A 49 36.85 -17.90 18.03
N LEU A 50 37.53 -17.62 16.92
CA LEU A 50 37.49 -16.30 16.27
C LEU A 50 36.16 -16.08 15.56
N VAL A 51 35.60 -17.11 14.90
CA VAL A 51 34.25 -17.03 14.30
C VAL A 51 33.22 -16.79 15.39
N LEU A 52 33.29 -17.54 16.50
CA LEU A 52 32.38 -17.38 17.64
C LEU A 52 32.55 -16.00 18.30
N ALA A 53 33.77 -15.49 18.44
CA ALA A 53 34.02 -14.15 18.97
C ALA A 53 33.50 -13.05 18.04
N ILE A 54 33.63 -13.20 16.71
CA ILE A 54 33.05 -12.27 15.73
C ILE A 54 31.52 -12.33 15.76
N VAL A 55 30.93 -13.52 15.84
CA VAL A 55 29.48 -13.70 15.99
C VAL A 55 29.00 -13.09 17.31
N LEU A 56 29.70 -13.29 18.42
CA LEU A 56 29.36 -12.67 19.71
C LEU A 56 29.53 -11.15 19.68
N ILE A 57 30.58 -10.62 19.05
CA ILE A 57 30.78 -9.17 18.89
C ILE A 57 29.67 -8.58 18.01
N LEU A 58 29.33 -9.23 16.90
CA LEU A 58 28.20 -8.85 16.04
C LEU A 58 26.89 -8.88 16.85
N ILE A 59 26.59 -9.95 17.59
CA ILE A 59 25.41 -10.03 18.46
C ILE A 59 25.40 -8.91 19.51
N THR A 60 26.54 -8.56 20.12
CA THR A 60 26.59 -7.46 21.10
C THR A 60 26.40 -6.07 20.50
N VAL A 61 26.90 -5.82 19.28
CA VAL A 61 26.69 -4.55 18.56
C VAL A 61 25.26 -4.45 18.05
N SER A 62 24.69 -5.55 17.53
CA SER A 62 23.28 -5.64 17.14
C SER A 62 22.35 -5.42 18.33
N ALA A 63 22.67 -5.98 19.50
CA ALA A 63 21.87 -5.81 20.70
C ALA A 63 21.87 -4.36 21.21
N LEU A 64 23.01 -3.66 21.17
CA LEU A 64 23.07 -2.26 21.60
C LEU A 64 22.31 -1.33 20.64
N ALA A 65 22.43 -1.54 19.32
CA ALA A 65 21.66 -0.81 18.33
C ALA A 65 20.15 -1.09 18.46
N ALA A 66 19.75 -2.35 18.66
CA ALA A 66 18.35 -2.72 18.87
C ALA A 66 17.77 -2.12 20.17
N ILE A 67 18.53 -2.05 21.27
CA ILE A 67 18.07 -1.46 22.54
C ILE A 67 17.86 0.06 22.41
N THR A 68 18.81 0.77 21.79
CA THR A 68 18.68 2.22 21.57
C THR A 68 17.51 2.53 20.64
N MET A 69 17.36 1.74 19.57
CA MET A 69 16.27 1.90 18.60
C MET A 69 14.89 1.58 19.22
N ASN A 70 14.81 0.56 20.09
CA ASN A 70 13.57 0.23 20.81
C ASN A 70 13.14 1.33 21.78
N ALA A 71 14.08 1.96 22.51
CA ALA A 71 13.75 3.06 23.40
C ALA A 71 13.23 4.30 22.64
N HIS A 72 13.72 4.53 21.42
CA HIS A 72 13.21 5.60 20.56
C HIS A 72 11.79 5.31 20.07
N TYR A 73 11.53 4.09 19.60
CA TYR A 73 10.18 3.72 19.18
C TYR A 73 9.18 3.71 20.33
N GLU A 74 9.60 3.28 21.52
CA GLU A 74 8.78 3.36 22.72
C GLU A 74 8.34 4.80 23.02
N SER A 75 9.25 5.77 22.94
CA SER A 75 8.91 7.18 23.11
C SER A 75 7.93 7.69 22.05
N LEU A 76 8.02 7.22 20.81
CA LEU A 76 7.08 7.61 19.76
C LEU A 76 5.70 7.00 19.99
N ILE A 77 5.65 5.72 20.39
CA ILE A 77 4.41 5.02 20.71
C ILE A 77 3.73 5.66 21.93
N GLU A 78 4.50 6.11 22.93
CA GLU A 78 3.99 6.88 24.06
C GLU A 78 3.28 8.17 23.62
N VAL A 79 3.93 8.96 22.75
CA VAL A 79 3.36 10.20 22.21
C VAL A 79 2.11 9.90 21.38
N GLU A 80 2.12 8.88 20.51
CA GLU A 80 0.93 8.47 19.75
C GLU A 80 -0.21 8.05 20.69
N SER A 81 0.10 7.26 21.72
CA SER A 81 -0.92 6.74 22.62
C SER A 81 -1.64 7.86 23.37
N GLY A 82 -0.96 8.96 23.71
CA GLY A 82 -1.57 10.12 24.35
C GLY A 82 -2.23 11.13 23.40
N ASN A 83 -1.68 11.31 22.18
CA ASN A 83 -2.05 12.41 21.27
C ASN A 83 -2.74 11.96 19.98
N GLY A 84 -2.82 10.66 19.72
CA GLY A 84 -3.37 10.06 18.51
C GLY A 84 -2.39 10.11 17.34
N VAL A 85 -2.92 10.11 16.12
CA VAL A 85 -2.13 10.12 14.88
C VAL A 85 -1.20 11.34 14.80
N ILE A 86 -0.05 11.18 14.14
CA ILE A 86 1.03 12.17 14.03
C ILE A 86 0.52 13.51 13.48
N SER A 87 -0.47 13.50 12.60
CA SER A 87 -1.05 14.74 12.06
C SER A 87 -1.66 15.62 13.16
N GLY A 88 -2.19 15.02 14.22
CA GLY A 88 -2.77 15.68 15.40
C GLY A 88 -1.77 16.11 16.48
N TRP A 89 -0.51 15.69 16.38
CA TRP A 89 0.51 16.03 17.39
C TRP A 89 0.78 17.53 17.48
N SER A 90 1.26 17.95 18.65
CA SER A 90 1.74 19.31 18.87
C SER A 90 2.91 19.64 17.93
N VAL A 91 3.18 20.93 17.73
CA VAL A 91 4.34 21.32 16.91
C VAL A 91 5.63 20.90 17.60
N GLU A 92 5.65 21.00 18.93
CA GLU A 92 6.76 20.66 19.79
C GLU A 92 7.12 19.16 19.67
N ASP A 93 6.13 18.26 19.68
CA ASP A 93 6.36 16.81 19.50
C ASP A 93 6.86 16.47 18.09
N LYS A 94 6.31 17.14 17.06
CA LYS A 94 6.77 16.96 15.67
C LYS A 94 8.21 17.44 15.48
N LEU A 95 8.59 18.54 16.12
CA LEU A 95 9.96 19.03 16.10
C LEU A 95 10.90 18.08 16.83
N ALA A 96 10.48 17.51 17.97
CA ALA A 96 11.28 16.50 18.67
C ALA A 96 11.53 15.25 17.81
N LEU A 97 10.54 14.80 17.04
CA LEU A 97 10.74 13.72 16.06
C LEU A 97 11.71 14.13 14.93
N ILE A 98 11.61 15.35 14.40
CA ILE A 98 12.55 15.83 13.37
C ILE A 98 13.98 15.92 13.92
N ASP A 99 14.15 16.39 15.15
CA ASP A 99 15.46 16.45 15.81
C ASP A 99 16.02 15.04 16.01
N LEU A 100 15.18 14.06 16.41
CA LEU A 100 15.56 12.65 16.50
C LEU A 100 15.98 12.08 15.13
N MET A 101 15.27 12.43 14.05
CA MET A 101 15.64 12.02 12.70
C MET A 101 17.04 12.54 12.33
N LEU A 102 17.34 13.80 12.63
CA LEU A 102 18.67 14.37 12.40
C LEU A 102 19.75 13.70 13.26
N ASP A 103 19.47 13.46 14.54
CA ASP A 103 20.42 12.83 15.48
C ASP A 103 20.74 11.38 15.10
N THR A 104 19.81 10.69 14.44
CA THR A 104 20.00 9.34 13.89
C THR A 104 20.69 9.33 12.52
N GLY A 105 21.04 10.51 11.99
CA GLY A 105 21.77 10.67 10.73
C GLY A 105 20.90 10.69 9.48
N ILE A 106 19.58 10.91 9.61
CA ILE A 106 18.69 11.08 8.46
C ILE A 106 18.92 12.45 7.85
N GLU A 107 19.28 12.47 6.57
CA GLU A 107 19.41 13.70 5.80
C GLU A 107 18.02 14.26 5.42
N LEU A 108 17.76 15.51 5.80
CA LEU A 108 16.51 16.22 5.55
C LEU A 108 16.78 17.49 4.73
N ASP A 109 15.73 17.99 4.07
CA ASP A 109 15.79 19.21 3.24
C ASP A 109 16.15 20.45 4.10
N GLU A 110 17.34 21.01 3.85
CA GLU A 110 17.89 22.14 4.62
C GLU A 110 17.07 23.43 4.48
N ASP A 111 16.45 23.66 3.32
CA ASP A 111 15.61 24.84 3.08
C ASP A 111 14.32 24.73 3.91
N GLN A 112 13.71 23.55 3.94
CA GLN A 112 12.52 23.28 4.76
C GLN A 112 12.82 23.35 6.25
N LEU A 113 13.98 22.82 6.70
CA LEU A 113 14.41 22.92 8.10
C LEU A 113 14.68 24.37 8.51
N THR A 114 15.34 25.15 7.64
CA THR A 114 15.59 26.58 7.88
C THR A 114 14.28 27.35 7.96
N GLN A 115 13.34 27.08 7.05
CA GLN A 115 12.01 27.69 7.08
C GLN A 115 11.24 27.31 8.36
N LEU A 116 11.28 26.04 8.77
CA LEU A 116 10.61 25.53 9.96
C LEU A 116 11.12 26.19 11.25
N ARG A 117 12.42 26.50 11.31
CA ARG A 117 13.10 27.12 12.47
C ARG A 117 13.20 28.64 12.42
N SER A 118 12.79 29.27 11.31
CA SER A 118 12.91 30.73 11.09
C SER A 118 12.07 31.61 12.03
N GLY A 119 11.05 31.05 12.69
CA GLY A 119 10.08 31.80 13.50
C GLY A 119 9.09 32.63 12.68
N ALA A 120 9.13 32.56 11.35
CA ALA A 120 8.26 33.33 10.46
C ALA A 120 6.88 32.70 10.23
N LEU A 121 6.72 31.42 10.56
CA LEU A 121 5.49 30.66 10.36
C LEU A 121 4.55 30.76 11.56
N THR A 122 3.24 30.75 11.32
CA THR A 122 2.26 30.50 12.39
C THR A 122 2.39 29.05 12.91
N LYS A 123 1.94 28.77 14.15
CA LYS A 123 1.97 27.40 14.70
C LYS A 123 1.29 26.37 13.78
N ARG A 124 0.20 26.75 13.11
CA ARG A 124 -0.52 25.88 12.17
C ARG A 124 0.31 25.57 10.93
N GLU A 125 0.97 26.58 10.35
CA GLU A 125 1.83 26.41 9.18
C GLU A 125 3.09 25.62 9.53
N GLN A 126 3.68 25.88 10.70
CA GLN A 126 4.81 25.16 11.23
C GLN A 126 4.47 23.67 11.44
N GLY A 127 3.30 23.37 12.03
CA GLY A 127 2.83 21.99 12.20
C GLY A 127 2.59 21.26 10.88
N LYS A 128 2.06 21.96 9.85
CA LYS A 128 1.90 21.38 8.51
C LYS A 128 3.24 21.11 7.82
N LEU A 129 4.17 22.06 7.90
CA LEU A 129 5.51 21.89 7.33
C LEU A 129 6.26 20.75 8.03
N ALA A 130 6.17 20.66 9.36
CA ALA A 130 6.79 19.57 10.11
C ALA A 130 6.22 18.21 9.71
N THR A 131 4.89 18.07 9.63
CA THR A 131 4.26 16.84 9.13
C THR A 131 4.72 16.50 7.71
N LYS A 132 4.85 17.49 6.82
CA LYS A 132 5.36 17.29 5.46
C LYS A 132 6.80 16.78 5.44
N ILE A 133 7.68 17.35 6.27
CA ILE A 133 9.09 16.90 6.39
C ILE A 133 9.14 15.45 6.85
N ILE A 134 8.41 15.11 7.92
CA ILE A 134 8.37 13.74 8.45
C ILE A 134 7.81 12.77 7.40
N ALA A 135 6.68 13.11 6.76
CA ALA A 135 6.03 12.28 5.74
C ALA A 135 6.86 12.10 4.47
N SER A 136 7.78 13.03 4.17
CA SER A 136 8.67 12.90 3.01
C SER A 136 9.68 11.76 3.19
N TYR A 137 10.04 11.43 4.44
CA TYR A 137 10.95 10.33 4.76
C TYR A 137 10.21 9.04 5.15
N TYR A 138 9.13 9.18 5.92
CA TYR A 138 8.22 8.12 6.34
C TYR A 138 6.87 8.29 5.64
N PRO A 139 6.71 7.82 4.39
CA PRO A 139 5.46 7.97 3.67
C PRO A 139 4.34 7.21 4.39
N PRO A 140 3.22 7.87 4.75
CA PRO A 140 2.12 7.22 5.44
C PRO A 140 1.39 6.25 4.48
N ARG A 141 0.93 5.11 5.01
CA ARG A 141 0.18 4.11 4.22
C ARG A 141 -1.27 4.52 3.96
N THR A 142 -1.87 5.29 4.88
CA THR A 142 -3.24 5.79 4.78
C THR A 142 -3.28 7.27 5.17
N ASN A 143 -4.47 7.87 5.24
CA ASN A 143 -4.63 9.23 5.78
C ASN A 143 -4.26 9.33 7.27
N ASP A 144 -4.21 8.21 7.98
CA ASP A 144 -3.85 8.13 9.39
C ASP A 144 -2.36 7.84 9.54
N PHE A 145 -1.56 8.90 9.67
CA PHE A 145 -0.13 8.77 9.86
C PHE A 145 0.18 8.37 11.32
N THR A 146 0.71 7.16 11.52
CA THR A 146 0.98 6.52 12.82
C THR A 146 2.44 6.12 12.98
N THR A 147 2.84 5.72 14.18
CA THR A 147 4.15 5.15 14.48
C THR A 147 4.40 3.82 13.76
N VAL A 148 3.34 3.10 13.36
CA VAL A 148 3.47 1.93 12.50
C VAL A 148 4.10 2.30 11.15
N ASP A 149 3.78 3.47 10.60
CA ASP A 149 4.38 3.96 9.34
C ASP A 149 5.86 4.31 9.49
N ILE A 150 6.27 4.77 10.68
CA ILE A 150 7.68 5.01 11.02
C ILE A 150 8.43 3.67 11.16
N LEU A 151 7.87 2.74 11.94
CA LEU A 151 8.43 1.40 12.15
C LEU A 151 8.52 0.60 10.84
N ALA A 152 7.60 0.86 9.89
CA ALA A 152 7.58 0.15 8.62
C ALA A 152 8.83 0.37 7.76
N LYS A 153 9.57 1.45 8.00
CA LYS A 153 10.85 1.71 7.33
C LYS A 153 11.91 0.65 7.66
N GLU A 154 11.94 0.19 8.92
CA GLU A 154 12.93 -0.79 9.39
C GLU A 154 12.42 -2.22 9.30
N TYR A 155 11.14 -2.44 9.64
CA TYR A 155 10.59 -3.78 9.81
C TYR A 155 9.68 -4.23 8.65
N GLY A 156 9.51 -3.39 7.64
CA GLY A 156 8.53 -3.62 6.58
C GLY A 156 7.10 -3.40 7.09
N ARG A 157 6.10 -3.79 6.30
CA ARG A 157 4.70 -3.52 6.64
C ARG A 157 4.27 -4.29 7.89
N TYR A 158 3.31 -3.75 8.64
CA TYR A 158 2.78 -4.41 9.84
C TYR A 158 2.34 -5.87 9.58
N ASP A 159 1.73 -6.15 8.42
CA ASP A 159 1.28 -7.48 8.02
C ASP A 159 2.43 -8.49 7.85
N THR A 160 3.65 -8.00 7.66
CA THR A 160 4.88 -8.81 7.52
C THR A 160 5.67 -8.91 8.81
N TRP A 161 5.19 -8.28 9.89
CA TRP A 161 5.89 -8.34 11.17
C TRP A 161 5.76 -9.73 11.80
N PRO A 162 6.84 -10.27 12.39
CA PRO A 162 6.75 -11.47 13.20
C PRO A 162 5.89 -11.23 14.44
N LEU A 163 5.34 -12.31 15.02
CA LEU A 163 4.42 -12.23 16.16
C LEU A 163 5.02 -11.47 17.35
N GLU A 164 6.32 -11.63 17.61
CA GLU A 164 6.99 -10.94 18.72
C GLU A 164 7.00 -9.43 18.55
N LEU A 165 7.17 -8.95 17.32
CA LEU A 165 7.20 -7.52 17.03
C LEU A 165 5.78 -6.93 17.13
N LYS A 166 4.76 -7.63 16.62
CA LYS A 166 3.36 -7.24 16.78
C LYS A 166 2.98 -7.19 18.26
N ALA A 167 3.32 -8.23 19.03
CA ALA A 167 3.02 -8.31 20.45
C ALA A 167 3.74 -7.23 21.27
N TRP A 168 5.02 -6.98 20.97
CA TRP A 168 5.78 -5.89 21.59
C TRP A 168 5.13 -4.52 21.34
N HIS A 169 4.81 -4.22 20.07
CA HIS A 169 4.17 -2.95 19.70
C HIS A 169 2.81 -2.77 20.38
N SER A 170 1.96 -3.80 20.36
CA SER A 170 0.69 -3.80 21.09
C SER A 170 0.91 -3.57 22.58
N SER A 171 1.83 -4.28 23.21
CA SER A 171 2.11 -4.14 24.65
C SER A 171 2.53 -2.71 25.04
N LEU A 172 3.28 -2.01 24.19
CA LEU A 172 3.64 -0.62 24.42
C LEU A 172 2.44 0.32 24.30
N ARG A 173 1.58 0.12 23.28
CA ARG A 173 0.34 0.91 23.15
C ARG A 173 -0.57 0.76 24.36
N GLU A 174 -0.70 -0.45 24.88
CA GLU A 174 -1.48 -0.70 26.10
C GLU A 174 -0.83 -0.07 27.34
N LYS A 175 0.49 -0.22 27.49
CA LYS A 175 1.25 0.41 28.58
C LYS A 175 0.99 1.93 28.66
N TYR A 176 0.80 2.58 27.51
CA TYR A 176 0.57 4.01 27.40
C TYR A 176 -0.90 4.41 27.19
N GLY A 177 -1.85 3.49 27.40
CA GLY A 177 -3.29 3.81 27.47
C GLY A 177 -3.99 4.01 26.12
N TYR A 178 -3.43 3.49 25.02
CA TYR A 178 -4.02 3.64 23.68
C TYR A 178 -5.45 3.05 23.62
N SER A 179 -5.68 1.89 24.21
CA SER A 179 -6.97 1.18 24.18
C SER A 179 -8.08 1.98 24.88
N GLU A 180 -7.76 2.64 25.99
CA GLU A 180 -8.68 3.50 26.75
C GLU A 180 -9.12 4.74 25.96
N LEU A 181 -8.25 5.25 25.09
CA LEU A 181 -8.49 6.47 24.30
C LEU A 181 -9.16 6.20 22.95
N TYR A 182 -8.86 5.06 22.32
CA TYR A 182 -9.25 4.77 20.94
C TYR A 182 -10.15 3.53 20.78
N GLY A 183 -10.50 2.84 21.88
CA GLY A 183 -11.52 1.78 21.86
C GLY A 183 -11.08 0.49 21.18
N GLY A 184 -9.81 0.11 21.29
CA GLY A 184 -9.28 -1.13 20.72
C GLY A 184 -9.91 -2.38 21.36
N SER A 185 -10.50 -3.27 20.56
CA SER A 185 -11.14 -4.50 21.03
C SER A 185 -10.20 -5.70 21.12
N SER A 186 -9.03 -5.67 20.46
CA SER A 186 -8.06 -6.76 20.47
C SER A 186 -6.60 -6.27 20.46
N MET A 187 -5.73 -7.11 21.02
CA MET A 187 -4.32 -6.83 21.25
C MET A 187 -3.47 -8.00 20.73
N ALA A 188 -2.44 -7.73 19.93
CA ALA A 188 -1.51 -8.77 19.54
C ALA A 188 -0.74 -9.28 20.77
N VAL A 189 -0.70 -10.60 20.96
CA VAL A 189 -0.01 -11.29 22.05
C VAL A 189 0.72 -12.52 21.51
N LEU A 190 1.64 -13.08 22.29
CA LEU A 190 2.28 -14.35 21.94
C LEU A 190 1.46 -15.54 22.43
N PRO A 191 1.40 -16.66 21.69
CA PRO A 191 0.82 -17.90 22.19
C PRO A 191 1.61 -18.39 23.41
N GLY A 192 0.88 -18.90 24.41
CA GLY A 192 1.43 -19.43 25.65
C GLY A 192 1.18 -20.94 25.78
N ASP A 193 1.49 -21.47 26.96
CA ASP A 193 1.30 -22.89 27.27
C ASP A 193 -0.18 -23.28 27.14
N GLY A 194 -0.47 -24.18 26.19
CA GLY A 194 -1.82 -24.70 25.94
C GLY A 194 -2.56 -24.05 24.77
N ASP A 195 -2.00 -23.00 24.16
CA ASP A 195 -2.44 -22.50 22.87
C ASP A 195 -1.80 -23.33 21.74
N LEU A 196 -2.43 -23.35 20.56
CA LEU A 196 -1.78 -23.88 19.35
C LEU A 196 -0.50 -23.10 19.05
N SER A 197 0.53 -23.79 18.57
CA SER A 197 1.72 -23.15 17.99
C SER A 197 1.42 -22.44 16.67
N GLU A 198 2.32 -21.58 16.21
CA GLU A 198 2.18 -20.91 14.91
C GLU A 198 2.07 -21.94 13.77
N GLU A 199 2.90 -22.98 13.77
CA GLU A 199 2.87 -24.01 12.74
C GLU A 199 1.56 -24.82 12.75
N GLU A 200 1.04 -25.12 13.94
CA GLU A 200 -0.26 -25.78 14.09
C GLU A 200 -1.40 -24.86 13.63
N ALA A 201 -1.32 -23.57 13.93
CA ALA A 201 -2.29 -22.57 13.50
C ALA A 201 -2.32 -22.40 11.97
N ILE A 202 -1.15 -22.35 11.32
CA ILE A 202 -1.02 -22.31 9.87
C ILE A 202 -1.64 -23.55 9.24
N GLN A 203 -1.29 -24.75 9.75
CA GLN A 203 -1.83 -25.99 9.22
C GLN A 203 -3.35 -26.07 9.39
N HIS A 204 -3.86 -25.61 10.53
CA HIS A 204 -5.30 -25.53 10.79
C HIS A 204 -6.00 -24.56 9.84
N GLY A 205 -5.39 -23.40 9.58
CA GLY A 205 -5.86 -22.43 8.59
C GLY A 205 -5.93 -23.01 7.18
N HIS A 206 -4.86 -23.68 6.74
CA HIS A 206 -4.82 -24.34 5.44
C HIS A 206 -5.93 -25.40 5.33
N ASN A 207 -6.11 -26.23 6.35
CA ASN A 207 -7.18 -27.23 6.38
C ASN A 207 -8.57 -26.58 6.27
N CYS A 208 -8.80 -25.47 6.96
CA CYS A 208 -10.08 -24.73 6.87
C CYS A 208 -10.34 -24.26 5.44
N LEU A 209 -9.34 -23.64 4.79
CA LEU A 209 -9.46 -23.17 3.41
C LEU A 209 -9.65 -24.31 2.40
N THR A 210 -8.99 -25.45 2.59
CA THR A 210 -9.15 -26.59 1.70
C THR A 210 -10.48 -27.34 1.91
N GLU A 211 -10.89 -27.56 3.16
CA GLU A 211 -12.04 -28.42 3.48
C GLU A 211 -13.37 -27.67 3.47
N ILE A 212 -13.38 -26.40 3.88
CA ILE A 212 -14.60 -25.60 4.01
C ILE A 212 -14.77 -24.67 2.81
N VAL A 213 -13.71 -23.93 2.44
CA VAL A 213 -13.77 -22.98 1.31
C VAL A 213 -13.59 -23.68 -0.03
N GLY A 214 -12.85 -24.81 -0.05
CA GLY A 214 -12.60 -25.58 -1.28
C GLY A 214 -11.44 -25.05 -2.12
N LEU A 215 -10.53 -24.29 -1.53
CA LEU A 215 -9.31 -23.83 -2.22
C LEU A 215 -8.32 -24.98 -2.37
N GLU A 216 -7.64 -25.03 -3.50
CA GLU A 216 -6.54 -25.97 -3.73
C GLU A 216 -5.33 -25.59 -2.87
N TYR A 217 -4.72 -26.57 -2.18
CA TYR A 217 -3.55 -26.32 -1.33
C TYR A 217 -2.42 -25.65 -2.12
N SER A 218 -2.20 -26.10 -3.36
CA SER A 218 -1.19 -25.51 -4.26
C SER A 218 -1.43 -24.04 -4.57
N TYR A 219 -2.68 -23.58 -4.57
CA TYR A 219 -3.03 -22.16 -4.73
C TYR A 219 -2.79 -21.39 -3.44
N ILE A 220 -3.19 -21.94 -2.29
CA ILE A 220 -2.93 -21.32 -0.96
C ILE A 220 -1.42 -21.06 -0.79
N ASP A 221 -0.56 -22.01 -1.16
CA ASP A 221 0.91 -21.87 -1.10
C ASP A 221 1.46 -20.74 -2.00
N THR A 222 0.69 -20.32 -3.02
CA THR A 222 1.06 -19.16 -3.83
C THR A 222 0.77 -17.83 -3.15
N LEU A 223 -0.13 -17.80 -2.17
CA LEU A 223 -0.52 -16.58 -1.47
C LEU A 223 0.54 -16.15 -0.44
N TYR A 224 0.47 -14.87 -0.07
CA TYR A 224 1.19 -14.31 1.06
C TYR A 224 0.33 -14.45 2.32
N LEU A 225 0.92 -14.89 3.44
CA LEU A 225 0.22 -15.06 4.72
C LEU A 225 0.65 -13.98 5.72
N SER A 226 -0.32 -13.21 6.21
CA SER A 226 -0.20 -12.43 7.45
C SER A 226 -0.85 -13.21 8.58
N ILE A 227 -0.10 -13.44 9.66
CA ILE A 227 -0.59 -14.16 10.84
C ILE A 227 -0.49 -13.28 12.08
N SER A 228 -1.53 -13.32 12.90
CA SER A 228 -1.61 -12.63 14.20
C SER A 228 -2.25 -13.55 15.22
N PHE A 229 -1.80 -13.43 16.47
CA PHE A 229 -2.46 -14.03 17.63
C PHE A 229 -2.91 -12.91 18.55
N GLU A 230 -4.19 -12.86 18.86
CA GLU A 230 -4.84 -11.70 19.48
C GLU A 230 -5.57 -12.09 20.76
N GLU A 231 -5.59 -11.17 21.72
CA GLU A 231 -6.41 -11.23 22.93
C GLU A 231 -7.42 -10.09 22.93
N SER A 232 -8.69 -10.43 23.12
CA SER A 232 -9.79 -9.48 23.23
C SER A 232 -9.71 -8.72 24.56
N SER A 233 -9.74 -7.40 24.50
CA SER A 233 -9.77 -6.53 25.69
C SER A 233 -11.12 -6.57 26.42
N ILE A 234 -12.16 -7.10 25.76
CA ILE A 234 -13.54 -7.14 26.28
C ILE A 234 -13.76 -8.35 27.19
N ASP A 235 -13.32 -9.52 26.74
CA ASP A 235 -13.62 -10.80 27.40
C ASP A 235 -12.38 -11.68 27.63
N GLY A 236 -11.19 -11.22 27.24
CA GLY A 236 -9.93 -11.97 27.37
C GLY A 236 -9.87 -13.20 26.47
N SER A 237 -10.78 -13.35 25.52
CA SER A 237 -10.73 -14.46 24.57
C SER A 237 -9.52 -14.32 23.66
N ARG A 238 -8.87 -15.45 23.34
CA ARG A 238 -7.65 -15.48 22.53
C ARG A 238 -7.90 -16.22 21.22
N SER A 239 -7.39 -15.69 20.12
CA SER A 239 -7.68 -16.20 18.80
C SER A 239 -6.53 -15.97 17.82
N TRP A 240 -6.46 -16.87 16.84
CA TRP A 240 -5.61 -16.76 15.67
C TRP A 240 -6.37 -16.06 14.56
N LEU A 241 -5.69 -15.12 13.88
CA LEU A 241 -6.15 -14.47 12.67
C LEU A 241 -5.10 -14.68 11.57
N LEU A 242 -5.50 -15.33 10.49
CA LEU A 242 -4.68 -15.60 9.32
C LEU A 242 -5.35 -14.94 8.11
N ASN A 243 -4.68 -13.97 7.51
CA ASN A 243 -5.13 -13.30 6.29
C ASN A 243 -4.19 -13.66 5.14
N TYR A 244 -4.77 -14.06 4.02
CA TYR A 244 -4.06 -14.47 2.81
C TYR A 244 -4.24 -13.40 1.74
N TYR A 245 -3.16 -13.03 1.09
CA TYR A 245 -3.12 -11.97 0.07
C TYR A 245 -2.44 -12.48 -1.20
N GLU A 246 -2.67 -11.83 -2.33
CA GLU A 246 -1.82 -12.06 -3.50
C GLU A 246 -0.40 -11.58 -3.24
N LYS A 247 0.62 -12.34 -3.67
CA LYS A 247 2.03 -11.95 -3.46
C LYS A 247 2.42 -10.68 -4.19
N ASP A 248 1.74 -10.37 -5.29
CA ASP A 248 1.99 -9.19 -6.10
C ASP A 248 1.13 -7.98 -5.67
N ASP A 249 0.21 -8.16 -4.71
CA ASP A 249 -0.46 -7.05 -4.04
C ASP A 249 0.49 -6.37 -3.05
N ILE A 250 1.30 -5.46 -3.57
CA ILE A 250 2.29 -4.66 -2.83
C ILE A 250 1.63 -3.86 -1.69
N GLU A 251 0.32 -3.62 -1.80
CA GLU A 251 -0.43 -2.79 -0.86
C GLU A 251 -1.25 -3.60 0.15
N PHE A 252 -1.31 -4.95 0.03
CA PHE A 252 -2.13 -5.86 0.85
C PHE A 252 -3.53 -5.29 1.13
N GLN A 253 -4.11 -4.62 0.13
CA GLN A 253 -5.41 -3.99 0.30
C GLN A 253 -6.51 -5.04 0.38
N ASP A 254 -6.30 -6.18 -0.30
CA ASP A 254 -7.34 -7.17 -0.51
C ASP A 254 -6.95 -8.53 0.08
N VAL A 255 -7.59 -8.85 1.21
CA VAL A 255 -7.57 -10.21 1.74
C VAL A 255 -8.29 -11.13 0.73
N ILE A 256 -7.59 -12.11 0.18
CA ILE A 256 -8.13 -13.14 -0.71
C ILE A 256 -8.91 -14.18 0.07
N ALA A 257 -8.36 -14.58 1.21
CA ALA A 257 -9.00 -15.51 2.12
C ALA A 257 -8.61 -15.17 3.55
N TYR A 258 -9.48 -15.49 4.50
CA TYR A 258 -9.21 -15.31 5.91
C TYR A 258 -9.58 -16.57 6.69
N VAL A 259 -8.88 -16.76 7.79
CA VAL A 259 -9.19 -17.78 8.78
C VAL A 259 -9.06 -17.14 10.16
N TYR A 260 -10.13 -17.21 10.93
CA TYR A 260 -10.20 -16.74 12.31
C TYR A 260 -10.62 -17.91 13.20
N PHE A 261 -9.86 -18.18 14.26
CA PHE A 261 -10.24 -19.24 15.19
C PHE A 261 -9.76 -19.08 16.62
N SER A 262 -10.47 -19.71 17.56
CA SER A 262 -10.07 -19.73 18.98
C SER A 262 -8.70 -20.38 19.17
N ASN A 263 -7.99 -20.00 20.23
CA ASN A 263 -6.67 -20.53 20.60
C ASN A 263 -6.55 -22.07 20.63
N ASP A 264 -7.67 -22.79 20.80
CA ASP A 264 -7.77 -24.25 20.83
C ASP A 264 -8.27 -24.89 19.51
N GLY A 265 -8.47 -24.10 18.46
CA GLY A 265 -8.90 -24.57 17.13
C GLY A 265 -10.38 -24.98 17.00
N LYS A 266 -11.21 -24.73 18.02
CA LYS A 266 -12.62 -25.20 18.03
C LYS A 266 -13.62 -24.27 17.36
N HIS A 267 -13.42 -22.96 17.44
CA HIS A 267 -14.32 -21.98 16.84
C HIS A 267 -13.67 -21.50 15.56
N ASN A 268 -14.13 -21.98 14.40
CA ASN A 268 -13.50 -21.65 13.12
C ASN A 268 -14.45 -20.82 12.26
N GLN A 269 -13.96 -19.70 11.78
CA GLN A 269 -14.55 -18.96 10.67
C GLN A 269 -13.49 -18.86 9.59
N CYS A 270 -13.75 -19.41 8.42
CA CYS A 270 -12.93 -19.15 7.24
C CYS A 270 -13.80 -18.86 6.04
N GLY A 271 -13.26 -18.07 5.13
CA GLY A 271 -13.95 -17.64 3.93
C GLY A 271 -12.99 -16.98 2.96
N LEU A 272 -13.50 -16.70 1.78
CA LEU A 272 -12.87 -15.74 0.88
C LEU A 272 -13.02 -14.34 1.50
N GLY A 273 -12.09 -13.42 1.21
CA GLY A 273 -12.35 -12.01 1.50
C GLY A 273 -13.47 -11.46 0.62
N LYS A 274 -13.58 -10.14 0.50
CA LYS A 274 -14.67 -9.55 -0.31
C LYS A 274 -14.66 -10.15 -1.71
N GLU A 275 -15.83 -10.63 -2.15
CA GLU A 275 -16.02 -11.04 -3.54
C GLU A 275 -15.57 -9.88 -4.46
N ILE A 276 -14.94 -10.20 -5.59
CA ILE A 276 -14.52 -9.21 -6.58
C ILE A 276 -15.71 -8.30 -6.93
N GLY A 277 -16.92 -8.87 -7.02
CA GLY A 277 -18.15 -8.15 -7.29
C GLY A 277 -18.49 -7.07 -6.25
N GLU A 278 -18.29 -7.33 -4.96
CA GLU A 278 -18.46 -6.33 -3.90
C GLU A 278 -17.37 -5.27 -3.98
N ARG A 279 -16.12 -5.67 -4.17
CA ARG A 279 -14.96 -4.76 -4.28
C ARG A 279 -15.09 -3.76 -5.43
N VAL A 280 -15.33 -4.24 -6.65
CA VAL A 280 -15.50 -3.35 -7.82
C VAL A 280 -16.73 -2.45 -7.68
N SER A 281 -17.72 -2.87 -6.87
CA SER A 281 -18.88 -2.04 -6.55
C SER A 281 -18.54 -0.89 -5.60
N GLU A 282 -17.70 -1.14 -4.59
CA GLU A 282 -17.22 -0.12 -3.66
C GLU A 282 -16.29 0.87 -4.34
N GLU A 283 -15.34 0.39 -5.16
CA GLU A 283 -14.44 1.25 -5.94
C GLU A 283 -15.21 2.19 -6.87
N PHE A 284 -16.26 1.67 -7.52
CA PHE A 284 -17.15 2.49 -8.34
C PHE A 284 -17.94 3.53 -7.51
N GLU A 285 -18.40 3.17 -6.30
CA GLU A 285 -19.09 4.10 -5.40
C GLU A 285 -18.16 5.21 -4.88
N ASP A 286 -16.90 4.88 -4.64
CA ASP A 286 -15.86 5.83 -4.27
C ASP A 286 -15.61 6.84 -5.41
N LEU A 287 -15.49 6.37 -6.65
CA LEU A 287 -15.40 7.22 -7.84
C LEU A 287 -16.57 8.20 -7.95
N LEU A 288 -17.80 7.73 -7.68
CA LEU A 288 -19.00 8.56 -7.73
C LEU A 288 -19.15 9.55 -6.56
N THR A 289 -18.56 9.23 -5.41
CA THR A 289 -18.78 9.99 -4.17
C THR A 289 -17.63 10.95 -3.89
N ASN A 290 -16.40 10.46 -3.95
CA ASN A 290 -15.19 11.18 -3.55
C ASN A 290 -14.43 11.76 -4.76
N HIS A 291 -14.59 11.18 -5.94
CA HIS A 291 -13.90 11.60 -7.16
C HIS A 291 -14.84 12.07 -8.27
N ARG A 292 -16.07 12.48 -7.92
CA ARG A 292 -17.13 12.79 -8.87
C ARG A 292 -16.73 13.79 -9.95
N ASP A 293 -16.05 14.86 -9.56
CA ASP A 293 -15.68 15.97 -10.44
C ASP A 293 -14.65 15.57 -11.50
N THR A 294 -13.83 14.57 -11.20
CA THR A 294 -12.86 14.01 -12.15
C THR A 294 -13.43 12.81 -12.88
N PHE A 295 -14.29 12.03 -12.24
CA PHE A 295 -14.86 10.80 -12.79
C PHE A 295 -15.89 11.07 -13.89
N LEU A 296 -16.81 12.04 -13.70
CA LEU A 296 -17.86 12.36 -14.68
C LEU A 296 -17.39 13.29 -15.82
N THR A 297 -16.13 13.13 -16.22
CA THR A 297 -15.51 13.80 -17.38
C THR A 297 -15.29 12.79 -18.51
N VAL A 298 -14.97 13.25 -19.72
CA VAL A 298 -14.64 12.36 -20.83
C VAL A 298 -13.44 11.48 -20.47
N GLU A 299 -12.40 12.07 -19.90
CA GLU A 299 -11.17 11.38 -19.51
C GLU A 299 -11.41 10.40 -18.36
N GLY A 300 -12.19 10.79 -17.35
CA GLY A 300 -12.53 9.94 -16.21
C GLY A 300 -13.35 8.72 -16.60
N LEU A 301 -14.37 8.90 -17.46
CA LEU A 301 -15.19 7.80 -17.97
C LEU A 301 -14.40 6.88 -18.91
N ALA A 302 -13.50 7.43 -19.73
CA ALA A 302 -12.61 6.64 -20.58
C ALA A 302 -11.61 5.81 -19.75
N ALA A 303 -11.02 6.38 -18.71
CA ALA A 303 -10.13 5.67 -17.79
C ALA A 303 -10.89 4.53 -17.08
N PHE A 304 -12.10 4.81 -16.58
CA PHE A 304 -12.96 3.78 -16.00
C PHE A 304 -13.23 2.62 -16.97
N ALA A 305 -13.52 2.91 -18.24
CA ALA A 305 -13.76 1.87 -19.24
C ALA A 305 -12.52 1.04 -19.58
N GLN A 306 -11.31 1.59 -19.40
CA GLN A 306 -10.06 0.87 -19.63
C GLN A 306 -9.62 0.03 -18.43
N ASP A 307 -10.02 0.40 -17.22
CA ASP A 307 -9.49 -0.18 -15.98
C ASP A 307 -10.55 -0.94 -15.15
N LEU A 308 -11.54 -0.22 -14.60
CA LEU A 308 -12.53 -0.81 -13.69
C LEU A 308 -13.64 -1.58 -14.43
N ALA A 309 -14.06 -1.15 -15.61
CA ALA A 309 -15.12 -1.83 -16.37
C ALA A 309 -14.77 -3.29 -16.75
N PRO A 310 -13.54 -3.63 -17.22
CA PRO A 310 -13.12 -5.01 -17.43
C PRO A 310 -13.27 -5.88 -16.18
N ARG A 311 -12.84 -5.38 -15.00
CA ARG A 311 -12.93 -6.08 -13.71
C ARG A 311 -14.39 -6.29 -13.29
N ILE A 312 -15.26 -5.31 -13.54
CA ILE A 312 -16.71 -5.46 -13.34
C ILE A 312 -17.28 -6.55 -14.24
N ASN A 313 -16.89 -6.59 -15.52
CA ASN A 313 -17.38 -7.59 -16.46
C ASN A 313 -16.86 -9.00 -16.13
N GLU A 314 -15.62 -9.13 -15.67
CA GLU A 314 -15.08 -10.39 -15.15
C GLU A 314 -15.87 -10.89 -13.93
N ALA A 315 -16.14 -10.03 -12.95
CA ALA A 315 -16.97 -10.37 -11.80
C ALA A 315 -18.39 -10.81 -12.22
N LEU A 316 -18.96 -10.15 -13.23
CA LEU A 316 -20.24 -10.54 -13.83
C LEU A 316 -20.20 -11.91 -14.51
N ASP A 317 -19.13 -12.21 -15.25
CA ASP A 317 -18.94 -13.48 -15.95
C ASP A 317 -18.73 -14.65 -14.96
N ASN A 318 -18.24 -14.35 -13.75
CA ASN A 318 -18.08 -15.29 -12.63
C ASN A 318 -19.34 -15.40 -11.74
N ASP A 319 -20.48 -14.87 -12.16
CA ASP A 319 -21.75 -14.84 -11.41
C ASP A 319 -21.67 -14.12 -10.04
N GLU A 320 -20.71 -13.21 -9.86
CA GLU A 320 -20.53 -12.48 -8.60
C GLU A 320 -21.54 -11.32 -8.43
N ASN A 321 -21.78 -10.96 -7.16
CA ASN A 321 -22.74 -9.91 -6.84
C ASN A 321 -22.18 -8.50 -7.05
N VAL A 322 -22.28 -7.97 -8.27
CA VAL A 322 -21.99 -6.55 -8.54
C VAL A 322 -23.26 -5.68 -8.32
N LYS A 323 -23.13 -4.48 -7.74
CA LYS A 323 -24.25 -3.53 -7.63
C LYS A 323 -24.74 -3.09 -9.02
N ASN A 324 -26.03 -2.75 -9.13
CA ASN A 324 -26.67 -2.42 -10.41
C ASN A 324 -26.01 -1.28 -11.20
N TRP A 325 -25.43 -0.31 -10.48
CA TRP A 325 -24.82 0.86 -11.07
C TRP A 325 -23.52 0.57 -11.84
N PRO A 326 -22.50 -0.06 -11.19
CA PRO A 326 -21.30 -0.49 -11.91
C PRO A 326 -21.63 -1.40 -13.10
N LYS A 327 -22.57 -2.34 -12.95
CA LYS A 327 -23.05 -3.22 -14.04
C LYS A 327 -23.54 -2.46 -15.28
N ARG A 328 -24.20 -1.32 -15.09
CA ARG A 328 -24.70 -0.49 -16.20
C ARG A 328 -23.57 0.30 -16.85
N PHE A 329 -22.74 0.95 -16.04
CA PHE A 329 -21.63 1.75 -16.53
C PHE A 329 -20.61 0.93 -17.33
N ALA A 330 -20.31 -0.29 -16.87
CA ALA A 330 -19.36 -1.19 -17.53
C ALA A 330 -19.79 -1.67 -18.94
N LYS A 331 -21.07 -1.49 -19.30
CA LYS A 331 -21.61 -1.83 -20.63
C LYS A 331 -21.53 -0.68 -21.63
N ILE A 332 -21.21 0.52 -21.17
CA ILE A 332 -21.17 1.70 -22.02
C ILE A 332 -19.77 1.80 -22.61
N PRO A 333 -19.63 1.94 -23.94
CA PRO A 333 -18.32 1.94 -24.59
C PRO A 333 -17.69 3.34 -24.51
N TYR A 334 -17.38 3.79 -23.29
CA TYR A 334 -16.64 5.04 -23.10
C TYR A 334 -15.24 4.94 -23.69
N ALA A 335 -14.77 6.02 -24.28
CA ALA A 335 -13.44 6.07 -24.89
C ALA A 335 -12.88 7.49 -24.86
N TYR A 336 -11.58 7.61 -25.12
CA TYR A 336 -10.96 8.90 -25.40
C TYR A 336 -11.38 9.40 -26.79
N PRO A 337 -11.51 10.74 -26.99
CA PRO A 337 -11.82 11.30 -28.29
C PRO A 337 -10.79 10.91 -29.36
N ALA A 338 -11.27 10.41 -30.50
CA ALA A 338 -10.43 10.03 -31.61
C ALA A 338 -9.76 11.25 -32.26
N ILE A 339 -8.62 11.03 -32.92
CA ILE A 339 -7.97 12.08 -33.71
C ILE A 339 -8.95 12.57 -34.80
N GLY A 340 -9.17 13.88 -34.82
CA GLY A 340 -10.08 14.52 -35.78
C GLY A 340 -11.50 14.71 -35.28
N SER A 341 -11.86 14.20 -34.09
CA SER A 341 -13.11 14.61 -33.43
C SER A 341 -13.09 16.11 -33.13
N ILE A 342 -14.26 16.75 -33.09
CA ILE A 342 -14.36 18.13 -32.64
C ILE A 342 -13.87 18.26 -31.18
N PRO A 343 -13.29 19.41 -30.79
CA PRO A 343 -12.93 19.67 -29.41
C PRO A 343 -14.13 19.58 -28.46
N GLN A 344 -13.88 19.15 -27.22
CA GLN A 344 -14.94 19.01 -26.21
C GLN A 344 -15.69 20.31 -25.95
N ASP A 345 -14.99 21.45 -25.87
CA ASP A 345 -15.60 22.77 -25.70
C ASP A 345 -16.56 23.15 -26.85
N GLU A 346 -16.21 22.73 -28.07
CA GLU A 346 -17.04 22.95 -29.25
C GLU A 346 -18.29 22.04 -29.21
N ALA A 347 -18.13 20.78 -28.83
CA ALA A 347 -19.25 19.87 -28.61
C ALA A 347 -20.21 20.39 -27.52
N ILE A 348 -19.67 20.89 -26.40
CA ILE A 348 -20.44 21.51 -25.31
C ILE A 348 -21.22 22.72 -25.81
N GLN A 349 -20.57 23.59 -26.60
CA GLN A 349 -21.23 24.76 -27.16
C GLN A 349 -22.41 24.37 -28.06
N MET A 350 -22.18 23.48 -29.02
CA MET A 350 -23.21 23.04 -29.98
C MET A 350 -24.38 22.33 -29.29
N ALA A 351 -24.09 21.45 -28.33
CA ALA A 351 -25.12 20.78 -27.53
C ALA A 351 -25.91 21.77 -26.66
N THR A 352 -25.24 22.77 -26.07
CA THR A 352 -25.89 23.82 -25.28
C THR A 352 -26.85 24.63 -26.15
N GLU A 353 -26.44 24.99 -27.36
CA GLU A 353 -27.28 25.71 -28.32
C GLU A 353 -28.50 24.87 -28.72
N ALA A 354 -28.30 23.58 -29.01
CA ALA A 354 -29.38 22.64 -29.33
C ALA A 354 -30.36 22.47 -28.16
N ALA A 355 -29.86 22.30 -26.92
CA ALA A 355 -30.67 22.23 -25.70
C ALA A 355 -31.49 23.51 -25.48
N CYS A 356 -30.87 24.68 -25.63
CA CYS A 356 -31.53 25.97 -25.49
C CYS A 356 -32.65 26.14 -26.52
N GLN A 357 -32.39 25.82 -27.78
CA GLN A 357 -33.39 25.88 -28.85
C GLN A 357 -34.56 24.93 -28.57
N TYR A 358 -34.26 23.71 -28.12
CA TYR A 358 -35.26 22.69 -27.84
C TYR A 358 -36.17 23.07 -26.66
N LEU A 359 -35.58 23.54 -25.55
CA LEU A 359 -36.31 23.92 -24.34
C LEU A 359 -36.92 25.34 -24.41
N GLY A 360 -36.56 26.13 -25.42
CA GLY A 360 -36.90 27.56 -25.47
C GLY A 360 -36.20 28.37 -24.37
N PHE A 361 -35.03 27.90 -23.92
CA PHE A 361 -34.25 28.51 -22.85
C PHE A 361 -33.19 29.47 -23.41
N THR A 362 -32.83 30.46 -22.62
CA THR A 362 -31.53 31.13 -22.75
C THR A 362 -30.42 30.24 -22.18
N LYS A 363 -29.18 30.46 -22.62
CA LYS A 363 -28.01 29.75 -22.04
C LYS A 363 -27.93 29.92 -20.52
N GLN A 364 -28.26 31.11 -20.01
CA GLN A 364 -28.30 31.38 -18.58
C GLN A 364 -29.34 30.52 -17.87
N GLN A 365 -30.58 30.45 -18.39
CA GLN A 365 -31.61 29.58 -17.82
C GLN A 365 -31.21 28.10 -17.84
N LEU A 366 -30.54 27.63 -18.90
CA LEU A 366 -30.06 26.24 -18.94
C LEU A 366 -29.07 25.97 -17.81
N LEU A 367 -28.05 26.83 -17.65
CA LEU A 367 -27.03 26.69 -16.60
C LEU A 367 -27.57 26.92 -15.18
N GLU A 368 -28.63 27.73 -15.04
CA GLU A 368 -29.31 27.95 -13.76
C GLU A 368 -30.19 26.76 -13.34
N ASN A 369 -30.66 25.92 -14.27
CA ASN A 369 -31.58 24.82 -13.98
C ASN A 369 -30.93 23.43 -14.07
N TYR A 370 -29.87 23.27 -14.85
CA TYR A 370 -29.24 21.98 -15.13
C TYR A 370 -27.75 21.97 -14.83
N GLN A 371 -27.27 20.84 -14.31
CA GLN A 371 -25.88 20.42 -14.44
C GLN A 371 -25.69 19.69 -15.77
N MET A 372 -24.44 19.53 -16.19
CA MET A 372 -24.09 18.85 -17.44
C MET A 372 -23.03 17.79 -17.18
N SER A 373 -23.19 16.62 -17.78
CA SER A 373 -22.11 15.65 -18.00
C SER A 373 -21.83 15.50 -19.50
N LEU A 374 -20.56 15.22 -19.83
CA LEU A 374 -20.11 14.93 -21.20
C LEU A 374 -19.42 13.57 -21.20
N SER A 375 -19.73 12.75 -22.20
CA SER A 375 -19.04 11.50 -22.46
C SER A 375 -18.75 11.33 -23.95
N TYR A 376 -17.66 10.64 -24.27
CA TYR A 376 -17.33 10.21 -25.62
C TYR A 376 -17.50 8.69 -25.70
N ARG A 377 -18.20 8.21 -26.72
CA ARG A 377 -18.59 6.80 -26.84
C ARG A 377 -18.32 6.28 -28.25
N VAL A 378 -17.86 5.03 -28.33
CA VAL A 378 -17.53 4.38 -29.62
C VAL A 378 -18.42 3.15 -29.78
N TYR A 379 -19.43 3.26 -30.66
CA TYR A 379 -20.31 2.14 -30.97
C TYR A 379 -19.94 1.54 -32.33
N ALA A 380 -19.97 0.21 -32.44
CA ALA A 380 -19.65 -0.48 -33.69
C ALA A 380 -20.61 -0.12 -34.84
N GLU A 381 -21.87 0.18 -34.54
CA GLU A 381 -22.92 0.41 -35.55
C GLU A 381 -23.10 1.89 -35.91
N THR A 382 -23.02 2.78 -34.92
CA THR A 382 -23.29 4.21 -35.10
C THR A 382 -22.03 5.08 -35.16
N GLY A 383 -20.86 4.49 -34.90
CA GLY A 383 -19.59 5.20 -34.84
C GLY A 383 -19.44 6.02 -33.56
N ASP A 384 -18.54 6.99 -33.64
CA ASP A 384 -18.11 7.80 -32.50
C ASP A 384 -19.11 8.94 -32.23
N GLU A 385 -19.54 9.07 -30.97
CA GLU A 385 -20.46 10.12 -30.54
C GLU A 385 -19.96 10.86 -29.31
N TYR A 386 -20.24 12.16 -29.28
CA TYR A 386 -20.36 12.89 -28.03
C TYR A 386 -21.78 12.73 -27.51
N ARG A 387 -21.92 12.45 -26.22
CA ARG A 387 -23.20 12.43 -25.53
C ARG A 387 -23.16 13.34 -24.32
N LEU A 388 -24.11 14.26 -24.27
CA LEU A 388 -24.31 15.20 -23.18
C LEU A 388 -25.64 14.92 -22.49
N CYS A 389 -25.68 14.90 -21.15
CA CYS A 389 -26.93 14.98 -20.40
C CYS A 389 -26.93 16.26 -19.59
N PHE A 390 -27.95 17.08 -19.82
CA PHE A 390 -28.31 18.18 -18.94
C PHE A 390 -29.31 17.63 -17.94
N TYR A 391 -28.98 17.58 -16.65
CA TYR A 391 -29.84 17.02 -15.59
C TYR A 391 -29.98 17.94 -14.39
N ILE A 392 -31.12 17.86 -13.68
CA ILE A 392 -31.33 18.63 -12.45
C ILE A 392 -30.61 17.93 -11.29
N SER A 393 -29.69 18.63 -10.62
CA SER A 393 -29.06 18.12 -9.40
C SER A 393 -30.00 18.28 -8.21
N GLU A 394 -30.51 17.16 -7.67
CA GLU A 394 -31.44 17.20 -6.54
C GLU A 394 -30.84 17.83 -5.28
N LYS A 395 -29.53 17.70 -5.08
CA LYS A 395 -28.82 18.25 -3.91
C LYS A 395 -28.55 19.75 -4.04
N GLU A 396 -28.29 20.22 -5.26
CA GLU A 396 -27.76 21.57 -5.47
C GLU A 396 -28.79 22.55 -6.03
N ASN A 397 -29.90 22.06 -6.60
CA ASN A 397 -30.87 22.91 -7.29
C ASN A 397 -32.32 22.56 -6.93
N SER A 398 -32.70 22.84 -5.68
CA SER A 398 -34.06 22.57 -5.19
C SER A 398 -35.14 23.38 -5.91
N GLU A 399 -34.81 24.57 -6.43
CA GLU A 399 -35.74 25.43 -7.16
C GLU A 399 -36.07 24.83 -8.53
N ALA A 400 -35.05 24.46 -9.33
CA ALA A 400 -35.27 23.77 -10.59
C ALA A 400 -36.03 22.45 -10.41
N LEU A 401 -35.75 21.71 -9.32
CA LEU A 401 -36.49 20.49 -8.99
C LEU A 401 -37.96 20.76 -8.66
N SER A 402 -38.30 21.90 -8.05
CA SER A 402 -39.71 22.31 -7.82
C SER A 402 -40.40 22.61 -9.15
N ARG A 403 -39.76 23.39 -10.01
CA ARG A 403 -40.31 23.77 -11.33
C ARG A 403 -40.50 22.55 -12.24
N PHE A 404 -39.58 21.59 -12.20
CA PHE A 404 -39.76 20.27 -12.82
C PHE A 404 -41.01 19.55 -12.28
N ARG A 405 -41.25 19.54 -10.97
CA ARG A 405 -42.45 18.90 -10.37
C ARG A 405 -43.75 19.57 -10.79
N GLU A 406 -43.68 20.85 -11.13
CA GLU A 406 -44.79 21.63 -11.69
C GLU A 406 -44.98 21.40 -13.20
N GLY A 407 -44.09 20.63 -13.83
CA GLY A 407 -44.15 20.25 -15.24
C GLY A 407 -43.63 21.32 -16.18
N GLU A 408 -42.80 22.27 -15.71
CA GLU A 408 -42.29 23.36 -16.55
C GLU A 408 -41.28 22.88 -17.61
N PHE A 409 -40.47 21.87 -17.30
CA PHE A 409 -39.41 21.32 -18.16
C PHE A 409 -39.01 19.92 -17.69
N PRO A 410 -38.34 19.09 -18.51
CA PRO A 410 -37.99 17.72 -18.16
C PRO A 410 -36.85 17.61 -17.14
N PHE A 411 -36.68 16.42 -16.53
CA PHE A 411 -35.64 16.21 -15.51
C PHE A 411 -34.23 16.07 -16.09
N CYS A 412 -34.06 15.35 -17.21
CA CYS A 412 -32.85 15.38 -18.04
C CYS A 412 -33.20 15.55 -19.52
N VAL A 413 -32.30 16.23 -20.25
CA VAL A 413 -32.23 16.24 -21.71
C VAL A 413 -30.91 15.61 -22.13
N ILE A 414 -30.97 14.53 -22.90
CA ILE A 414 -29.82 13.82 -23.45
C ILE A 414 -29.66 14.22 -24.92
N ILE A 415 -28.47 14.64 -25.30
CA ILE A 415 -28.12 15.03 -26.67
C ILE A 415 -27.01 14.12 -27.17
N ARG A 416 -27.19 13.54 -28.35
CA ARG A 416 -26.19 12.72 -29.03
C ARG A 416 -25.77 13.39 -30.33
N MET A 417 -24.46 13.47 -30.51
CA MET A 417 -23.83 14.22 -31.59
C MET A 417 -22.77 13.39 -32.26
N ASN A 418 -22.68 13.51 -33.58
CA ASN A 418 -21.57 12.95 -34.33
C ASN A 418 -20.27 13.61 -33.86
N ALA A 419 -19.30 12.81 -33.42
CA ALA A 419 -18.06 13.30 -32.83
C ALA A 419 -17.17 14.12 -33.79
N PHE A 420 -17.34 13.98 -35.10
CA PHE A 420 -16.50 14.61 -36.11
C PHE A 420 -17.14 15.82 -36.77
N THR A 421 -18.47 15.84 -36.88
CA THR A 421 -19.21 16.94 -37.54
C THR A 421 -19.93 17.86 -36.57
N GLY A 422 -20.16 17.41 -35.33
CA GLY A 422 -21.00 18.12 -34.36
C GLY A 422 -22.50 18.06 -34.67
N GLU A 423 -22.92 17.30 -35.68
CA GLU A 423 -24.32 17.15 -36.04
C GLU A 423 -25.08 16.41 -34.93
N VAL A 424 -26.09 17.07 -34.36
CA VAL A 424 -27.04 16.46 -33.42
C VAL A 424 -27.96 15.54 -34.20
N PHE A 425 -27.90 14.23 -33.91
CA PHE A 425 -28.72 13.23 -34.61
C PHE A 425 -29.79 12.60 -33.73
N ASP A 426 -29.72 12.78 -32.42
CA ASP A 426 -30.71 12.27 -31.46
C ASP A 426 -30.78 13.17 -30.22
N MET A 427 -32.00 13.38 -29.72
CA MET A 427 -32.28 14.17 -28.53
C MET A 427 -33.45 13.54 -27.78
N GLN A 428 -33.25 13.28 -26.49
CA GLN A 428 -34.20 12.56 -25.66
C GLN A 428 -34.49 13.33 -24.37
N GLU A 429 -35.76 13.35 -23.96
CA GLU A 429 -36.16 13.82 -22.64
C GLU A 429 -36.36 12.65 -21.69
N SER A 430 -36.03 12.87 -20.43
CA SER A 430 -36.39 11.96 -19.35
C SER A 430 -37.01 12.71 -18.20
N ASN A 431 -38.19 12.25 -17.79
CA ASN A 431 -38.88 12.68 -16.57
C ASN A 431 -38.70 11.67 -15.43
N ASN A 432 -37.98 10.58 -15.67
CA ASN A 432 -37.77 9.57 -14.66
C ASN A 432 -36.62 9.99 -13.75
N ARG A 433 -36.93 10.27 -12.49
CA ARG A 433 -35.94 10.65 -11.46
C ARG A 433 -34.96 9.55 -11.12
N SER A 434 -35.25 8.31 -11.50
CA SER A 434 -34.26 7.28 -11.30
C SER A 434 -33.03 7.69 -12.11
N ILE A 435 -31.95 8.04 -11.42
CA ILE A 435 -30.65 8.46 -11.95
C ILE A 435 -30.19 7.51 -13.07
N ASN A 436 -30.75 6.29 -13.10
CA ASN A 436 -30.67 5.17 -14.06
C ASN A 436 -30.28 5.49 -15.51
N GLN A 437 -30.49 6.71 -16.00
CA GLN A 437 -30.22 7.12 -17.37
C GLN A 437 -28.97 7.98 -17.59
N LEU A 438 -28.19 8.33 -16.57
CA LEU A 438 -26.81 8.77 -16.83
C LEU A 438 -25.97 7.65 -17.48
N GLY A 439 -26.40 6.38 -17.31
CA GLY A 439 -25.79 5.19 -17.91
C GLY A 439 -26.60 4.47 -19.01
N GLU A 440 -27.81 4.92 -19.36
CA GLU A 440 -28.57 4.42 -20.54
C GLU A 440 -28.43 5.45 -21.66
#